data_AF-A0A1Q7HZ68-F1
#
_entry.id   AF-A0A1Q7HZ68-F1
#
_cell.length_a   1.000
_cell.length_b   1.000
_cell.length_c   1.000
_cell.angle_alpha   90.00
_cell.angle_beta   90.00
_cell.angle_gamma   90.00
#
_symmetry.space_group_name_H-M   'P 1'
#
loop_
_entity.id
_entity.type
_entity.pdbx_description
1 polymer ?
#
loop_
_entity_poly.entity_id
_entity_poly.type
_entity_poly.pdbx_seq_one_letter_code
_entity_poly.pdbx_strand_id
1 'polypeptide(L)'
;SLIGYFARPALDGRYPAVLVIHENRGLLEHIKDVIRRVATAGFVGIGIDLVSRQGGAAKLTDAAMYQAALSARSVDDMVKDEQAAIGYLKGQPVVDGTKIGVVGFCFGGGMTWSVLAAGLSVQAAVPFYGPAPSNMDGLAKTKAAVSAVYAERDTRITGTKDQIEAQLKKTGAPYQLTVYPGVDHAFHNDTGAAYNAAQAQRAWVATIEWFKKYLA
;
A
#
# COMPACT_ATOMS: atom_id res chain seq x y z
N SER A 1 -8.85 -10.85 16.17
CA SER A 1 -9.60 -10.03 15.19
C SER A 1 -8.68 -8.94 14.67
N LEU A 2 -8.96 -8.40 13.47
CA LEU A 2 -8.26 -7.25 12.91
C LEU A 2 -9.21 -6.05 12.94
N ILE A 3 -8.70 -4.91 13.39
CA ILE A 3 -9.38 -3.62 13.34
C ILE A 3 -9.06 -3.02 11.97
N GLY A 4 -10.06 -2.48 11.29
CA GLY A 4 -9.87 -1.90 9.96
C GLY A 4 -10.85 -0.78 9.65
N TYR A 5 -10.53 -0.02 8.62
CA TYR A 5 -11.38 1.00 8.04
C TYR A 5 -11.74 0.59 6.61
N PHE A 6 -13.04 0.62 6.30
CA PHE A 6 -13.59 0.17 5.03
C PHE A 6 -14.39 1.31 4.41
N ALA A 7 -14.16 1.58 3.13
CA ALA A 7 -14.95 2.53 2.34
C ALA A 7 -15.32 1.89 1.00
N ARG A 8 -16.49 2.21 0.48
CA ARG A 8 -16.98 1.72 -0.81
C ARG A 8 -17.72 2.83 -1.57
N PRO A 9 -17.87 2.69 -2.89
CA PRO A 9 -18.80 3.52 -3.64
C PRO A 9 -20.21 3.47 -3.04
N ALA A 10 -20.93 4.59 -3.11
CA ALA A 10 -22.27 4.71 -2.53
C ALA A 10 -23.32 3.91 -3.30
N LEU A 11 -23.19 3.88 -4.63
CA LEU A 11 -24.09 3.13 -5.51
C LEU A 11 -23.91 1.62 -5.34
N ASP A 12 -24.98 0.88 -5.64
CA ASP A 12 -24.94 -0.57 -5.67
C ASP A 12 -24.12 -1.07 -6.86
N GLY A 13 -23.38 -2.15 -6.63
CA GLY A 13 -22.54 -2.76 -7.64
C GLY A 13 -21.49 -3.70 -7.05
N ARG A 14 -20.75 -4.34 -7.96
CA ARG A 14 -19.53 -5.07 -7.63
C ARG A 14 -18.34 -4.29 -8.16
N TYR A 15 -17.41 -3.98 -7.28
CA TYR A 15 -16.27 -3.12 -7.59
C TYR A 15 -14.95 -3.88 -7.41
N PRO A 16 -13.91 -3.55 -8.19
CA PRO A 16 -12.55 -3.91 -7.80
C PRO A 16 -12.23 -3.33 -6.42
N ALA A 17 -11.30 -3.95 -5.69
CA ALA A 17 -10.91 -3.50 -4.36
C ALA A 17 -9.43 -3.20 -4.26
N VAL A 18 -9.06 -2.29 -3.35
CA VAL A 18 -7.69 -1.91 -3.05
C VAL A 18 -7.46 -1.99 -1.55
N LEU A 19 -6.47 -2.79 -1.17
CA LEU A 19 -5.89 -2.78 0.17
C LEU A 19 -4.95 -1.58 0.31
N VAL A 20 -5.16 -0.75 1.33
CA VAL A 20 -4.38 0.45 1.63
C VAL A 20 -3.59 0.22 2.92
N ILE A 21 -2.27 0.12 2.81
CA ILE A 21 -1.37 -0.14 3.93
C ILE A 21 -0.84 1.18 4.48
N HIS A 22 -1.03 1.38 5.79
CA HIS A 22 -0.68 2.62 6.48
C HIS A 22 0.83 2.86 6.63
N GLU A 23 1.20 4.09 7.00
CA GLU A 23 2.57 4.45 7.40
C GLU A 23 2.95 3.85 8.77
N ASN A 24 4.11 4.18 9.34
CA ASN A 24 4.57 3.61 10.62
C ASN A 24 3.81 4.11 11.89
N ARG A 25 2.68 4.79 11.72
CA ARG A 25 1.83 5.32 12.82
C ARG A 25 0.39 4.81 12.80
N GLY A 26 0.10 3.86 11.91
CA GLY A 26 -1.21 3.20 11.86
C GLY A 26 -2.25 3.93 11.03
N LEU A 27 -3.51 3.49 11.18
CA LEU A 27 -4.69 4.03 10.50
C LEU A 27 -5.09 5.41 11.05
N LEU A 28 -4.20 6.39 10.96
CA LEU A 28 -4.51 7.80 11.22
C LEU A 28 -5.53 8.31 10.19
N GLU A 29 -6.16 9.45 10.49
CA GLU A 29 -7.17 10.06 9.62
C GLU A 29 -6.67 10.30 8.19
N HIS A 30 -5.38 10.62 8.01
CA HIS A 30 -4.76 10.71 6.69
C HIS A 30 -4.95 9.42 5.86
N ILE A 31 -4.64 8.25 6.43
CA ILE A 31 -4.79 6.96 5.72
C ILE A 31 -6.27 6.61 5.51
N LYS A 32 -7.14 6.90 6.49
CA LYS A 32 -8.59 6.73 6.30
C LYS A 32 -9.12 7.61 5.18
N ASP A 33 -8.57 8.81 5.01
CA ASP A 33 -8.90 9.68 3.90
C ASP A 33 -8.45 9.10 2.56
N VAL A 34 -7.23 8.57 2.48
CA VAL A 34 -6.78 7.84 1.29
C VAL A 34 -7.71 6.67 0.94
N ILE A 35 -8.17 5.90 1.94
CA ILE A 35 -9.16 4.84 1.76
C ILE A 35 -10.49 5.37 1.18
N ARG A 36 -10.95 6.55 1.63
CA ARG A 36 -12.12 7.23 1.04
C ARG A 36 -11.86 7.74 -0.38
N ARG A 37 -10.64 8.21 -0.69
CA ARG A 37 -10.26 8.63 -2.05
C ARG A 37 -10.25 7.44 -3.02
N VAL A 38 -9.80 6.26 -2.58
CA VAL A 38 -9.95 4.99 -3.31
C VAL A 38 -11.43 4.70 -3.60
N ALA A 39 -12.29 4.82 -2.57
CA ALA A 39 -13.74 4.65 -2.72
C ALA A 39 -14.37 5.60 -3.74
N THR A 40 -13.98 6.88 -3.68
CA THR A 40 -14.44 7.92 -4.60
C THR A 40 -13.97 7.67 -6.03
N ALA A 41 -12.83 6.98 -6.21
CA ALA A 41 -12.30 6.62 -7.52
C ALA A 41 -12.96 5.38 -8.16
N GLY A 42 -13.92 4.74 -7.48
CA GLY A 42 -14.68 3.60 -8.01
C GLY A 42 -14.21 2.22 -7.55
N PHE A 43 -13.45 2.15 -6.45
CA PHE A 43 -12.92 0.89 -5.89
C PHE A 43 -13.46 0.69 -4.47
N VAL A 44 -13.56 -0.54 -3.98
CA VAL A 44 -13.65 -0.75 -2.52
C VAL A 44 -12.29 -0.49 -1.90
N GLY A 45 -12.19 0.35 -0.87
CA GLY A 45 -10.97 0.57 -0.11
C GLY A 45 -11.05 -0.11 1.26
N ILE A 46 -9.99 -0.80 1.67
CA ILE A 46 -9.83 -1.28 3.04
C ILE A 46 -8.41 -0.99 3.52
N GLY A 47 -8.25 -0.63 4.80
CA GLY A 47 -6.97 -0.69 5.49
C GLY A 47 -7.16 -1.35 6.84
N ILE A 48 -6.18 -2.13 7.27
CA ILE A 48 -6.17 -2.73 8.60
C ILE A 48 -5.13 -2.05 9.49
N ASP A 49 -5.40 -2.04 10.79
CA ASP A 49 -4.45 -1.61 11.79
C ASP A 49 -3.48 -2.77 12.06
N LEU A 50 -2.22 -2.64 11.62
CA LEU A 50 -1.20 -3.69 11.80
C LEU A 50 -0.71 -3.81 13.24
N VAL A 51 -1.25 -3.06 14.21
CA VAL A 51 -1.09 -3.35 15.64
C VAL A 51 -2.39 -3.82 16.30
N SER A 52 -3.40 -4.21 15.52
CA SER A 52 -4.67 -4.77 16.02
C SER A 52 -4.47 -5.87 17.06
N ARG A 53 -3.47 -6.74 16.85
CA ARG A 53 -3.18 -7.87 17.75
C ARG A 53 -2.58 -7.42 19.08
N GLN A 54 -2.01 -6.23 19.14
CA GLN A 54 -1.54 -5.56 20.36
C GLN A 54 -2.64 -4.66 20.98
N GLY A 55 -3.86 -4.73 20.46
CA GLY A 55 -5.01 -3.98 20.93
C GLY A 55 -5.37 -2.75 20.09
N GLY A 56 -4.65 -2.52 18.98
CA GLY A 56 -4.89 -1.42 18.03
C GLY A 56 -4.36 -0.08 18.50
N ALA A 57 -4.36 0.89 17.58
CA ALA A 57 -3.89 2.26 17.80
C ALA A 57 -4.59 2.95 18.99
N ALA A 58 -5.84 2.59 19.28
CA ALA A 58 -6.60 3.16 20.41
C ALA A 58 -6.00 2.84 21.78
N LYS A 59 -5.17 1.80 21.91
CA LYS A 59 -4.45 1.46 23.15
C LYS A 59 -3.03 2.02 23.20
N LEU A 60 -2.56 2.65 22.13
CA LEU A 60 -1.22 3.19 22.02
C LEU A 60 -1.33 4.72 22.08
N THR A 61 -0.96 5.27 23.22
CA THR A 61 -1.24 6.68 23.56
C THR A 61 -0.36 7.67 22.81
N ASP A 62 0.71 7.20 22.16
CA ASP A 62 1.56 8.02 21.32
C ASP A 62 2.18 7.24 20.13
N ALA A 63 2.79 7.98 19.21
CA ALA A 63 3.40 7.43 18.00
C ALA A 63 4.61 6.52 18.27
N ALA A 64 5.35 6.74 19.36
CA ALA A 64 6.52 5.92 19.70
C ALA A 64 6.09 4.53 20.18
N MET A 65 5.03 4.44 20.98
CA MET A 65 4.41 3.17 21.37
C MET A 65 3.88 2.41 20.16
N TYR A 66 3.24 3.10 19.21
CA TYR A 66 2.81 2.49 17.96
C TYR A 66 3.97 1.89 17.18
N GLN A 67 5.03 2.68 16.98
CA GLN A 67 6.22 2.23 16.28
C GLN A 67 6.88 1.04 16.97
N ALA A 68 7.01 1.06 18.30
CA ALA A 68 7.56 -0.06 19.06
C ALA A 68 6.72 -1.33 18.91
N ALA A 69 5.39 -1.22 19.00
CA ALA A 69 4.48 -2.35 18.81
C ALA A 69 4.57 -2.92 17.39
N LEU A 70 4.66 -2.05 16.38
CA LEU A 70 4.81 -2.44 14.98
C LEU A 70 6.18 -3.11 14.73
N SER A 71 7.26 -2.54 15.25
CA SER A 71 8.62 -3.09 15.13
C SER A 71 8.82 -4.42 15.86
N ALA A 72 8.02 -4.71 16.89
CA ALA A 72 8.02 -6.01 17.56
C ALA A 72 7.37 -7.13 16.73
N ARG A 73 6.68 -6.79 15.62
CA ARG A 73 6.05 -7.77 14.74
C ARG A 73 7.01 -8.26 13.66
N SER A 74 6.93 -9.56 13.36
CA SER A 74 7.56 -10.10 12.15
C SER A 74 6.84 -9.60 10.89
N VAL A 75 7.60 -9.41 9.80
CA VAL A 75 7.04 -9.08 8.48
C VAL A 75 6.06 -10.17 8.04
N ASP A 76 6.39 -11.44 8.27
CA ASP A 76 5.54 -12.57 7.89
C ASP A 76 4.18 -12.53 8.59
N ASP A 77 4.12 -12.18 9.88
CA ASP A 77 2.84 -12.08 10.58
C ASP A 77 2.02 -10.88 10.10
N MET A 78 2.68 -9.79 9.72
CA MET A 78 1.98 -8.65 9.10
C MET A 78 1.46 -9.03 7.71
N VAL A 79 2.25 -9.74 6.89
CA VAL A 79 1.80 -10.28 5.59
C VAL A 79 0.61 -11.23 5.75
N LYS A 80 0.58 -12.08 6.78
CA LYS A 80 -0.58 -12.94 7.08
C LYS A 80 -1.84 -12.13 7.42
N ASP A 81 -1.69 -11.00 8.11
CA ASP A 81 -2.82 -10.12 8.38
C ASP A 81 -3.32 -9.44 7.11
N GLU A 82 -2.42 -9.01 6.22
CA GLU A 82 -2.80 -8.50 4.89
C GLU A 82 -3.46 -9.57 4.02
N GLN A 83 -2.99 -10.82 4.09
CA GLN A 83 -3.63 -11.96 3.45
C GLN A 83 -5.06 -12.17 3.97
N ALA A 84 -5.28 -12.00 5.28
CA ALA A 84 -6.61 -12.08 5.87
C ALA A 84 -7.51 -10.92 5.43
N ALA A 85 -6.97 -9.70 5.28
CA ALA A 85 -7.71 -8.55 4.74
C ALA A 85 -8.11 -8.76 3.27
N ILE A 86 -7.21 -9.31 2.44
CA ILE A 86 -7.52 -9.71 1.05
C ILE A 86 -8.59 -10.81 1.03
N GLY A 87 -8.50 -11.81 1.90
CA GLY A 87 -9.51 -12.85 2.04
C GLY A 87 -10.88 -12.28 2.42
N TYR A 88 -10.91 -11.34 3.37
CA TYR A 88 -12.12 -10.63 3.76
C TYR A 88 -12.73 -9.85 2.58
N LEU A 89 -11.92 -9.10 1.82
CA LEU A 89 -12.37 -8.38 0.62
C LEU A 89 -13.01 -9.33 -0.39
N LYS A 90 -12.36 -10.46 -0.69
CA LYS A 90 -12.88 -11.44 -1.65
C LYS A 90 -14.24 -12.03 -1.25
N GLY A 91 -14.55 -12.06 0.04
CA GLY A 91 -15.83 -12.51 0.58
C GLY A 91 -16.94 -11.45 0.61
N GLN A 92 -16.64 -10.18 0.32
CA GLN A 92 -17.65 -9.12 0.37
C GLN A 92 -18.55 -9.13 -0.88
N PRO A 93 -19.89 -9.05 -0.74
CA PRO A 93 -20.80 -9.03 -1.88
C PRO A 93 -20.54 -7.89 -2.87
N VAL A 94 -20.06 -6.75 -2.36
CA VAL A 94 -19.77 -5.53 -3.15
C VAL A 94 -18.41 -5.58 -3.87
N VAL A 95 -17.64 -6.66 -3.72
CA VAL A 95 -16.30 -6.79 -4.31
C VAL A 95 -16.29 -7.82 -5.43
N ASP A 96 -15.62 -7.48 -6.53
CA ASP A 96 -15.12 -8.48 -7.47
C ASP A 96 -13.81 -9.05 -6.90
N GLY A 97 -13.91 -10.24 -6.29
CA GLY A 97 -12.79 -10.90 -5.62
C GLY A 97 -11.63 -11.32 -6.55
N THR A 98 -11.81 -11.18 -7.86
CA THR A 98 -10.75 -11.42 -8.85
C THR A 98 -9.91 -10.18 -9.16
N LYS A 99 -10.32 -8.99 -8.66
CA LYS A 99 -9.73 -7.69 -8.97
C LYS A 99 -9.32 -6.96 -7.69
N ILE A 100 -8.21 -7.40 -7.10
CA ILE A 100 -7.65 -6.86 -5.86
C ILE A 100 -6.32 -6.17 -6.16
N GLY A 101 -6.23 -4.89 -5.83
CA GLY A 101 -4.99 -4.13 -5.80
C GLY A 101 -4.47 -3.90 -4.38
N VAL A 102 -3.24 -3.40 -4.28
CA VAL A 102 -2.63 -2.97 -3.03
C VAL A 102 -1.84 -1.68 -3.24
N VAL A 103 -1.96 -0.73 -2.30
CA VAL A 103 -1.16 0.50 -2.23
C VAL A 103 -0.70 0.66 -0.80
N GLY A 104 0.49 1.20 -0.59
CA GLY A 104 0.94 1.51 0.76
C GLY A 104 2.02 2.57 0.78
N PHE A 105 2.13 3.27 1.91
CA PHE A 105 2.94 4.48 2.05
C PHE A 105 4.01 4.31 3.12
N CYS A 106 5.25 4.74 2.85
CA CYS A 106 6.37 4.64 3.80
C CYS A 106 6.58 3.17 4.20
N PHE A 107 6.38 2.85 5.49
CA PHE A 107 6.31 1.49 6.00
C PHE A 107 5.35 0.61 5.19
N GLY A 108 4.15 1.12 4.88
CA GLY A 108 3.16 0.44 4.05
C GLY A 108 3.61 0.22 2.60
N GLY A 109 4.50 1.07 2.08
CA GLY A 109 5.13 0.86 0.79
C GLY A 109 6.09 -0.33 0.83
N GLY A 110 6.84 -0.47 1.93
CA GLY A 110 7.66 -1.66 2.18
C GLY A 110 6.82 -2.91 2.37
N MET A 111 5.70 -2.82 3.09
CA MET A 111 4.76 -3.94 3.22
C MET A 111 4.09 -4.30 1.89
N THR A 112 3.84 -3.33 1.01
CA THR A 112 3.36 -3.61 -0.35
C THR A 112 4.38 -4.46 -1.11
N TRP A 113 5.68 -4.17 -1.00
CA TRP A 113 6.71 -5.04 -1.55
C TRP A 113 6.72 -6.43 -0.89
N SER A 114 6.58 -6.52 0.43
CA SER A 114 6.52 -7.80 1.15
C SER A 114 5.32 -8.65 0.75
N VAL A 115 4.15 -8.05 0.51
CA VAL A 115 2.95 -8.71 -0.02
C VAL A 115 3.25 -9.35 -1.37
N LEU A 116 3.93 -8.63 -2.27
CA LEU A 116 4.33 -9.17 -3.58
C LEU A 116 5.38 -10.28 -3.45
N ALA A 117 6.40 -10.07 -2.63
CA ALA A 117 7.49 -11.02 -2.43
C ALA A 117 7.01 -12.33 -1.79
N ALA A 118 5.97 -12.27 -0.96
CA ALA A 118 5.30 -13.42 -0.38
C ALA A 118 4.31 -14.12 -1.34
N GLY A 119 4.10 -13.56 -2.54
CA GLY A 119 3.26 -14.19 -3.57
C GLY A 119 1.75 -14.10 -3.30
N LEU A 120 1.30 -13.11 -2.51
CA LEU A 120 -0.13 -12.89 -2.30
C LEU A 120 -0.81 -12.56 -3.64
N SER A 121 -2.01 -13.12 -3.83
CA SER A 121 -2.76 -12.99 -5.08
C SER A 121 -3.46 -11.63 -5.18
N VAL A 122 -2.72 -10.65 -5.73
CA VAL A 122 -3.18 -9.31 -6.12
C VAL A 122 -2.84 -9.05 -7.60
N GLN A 123 -3.65 -8.24 -8.28
CA GLN A 123 -3.54 -7.96 -9.71
C GLN A 123 -2.71 -6.70 -10.00
N ALA A 124 -2.70 -5.74 -9.08
CA ALA A 124 -1.95 -4.50 -9.23
C ALA A 124 -1.39 -4.00 -7.88
N ALA A 125 -0.22 -3.38 -7.89
CA ALA A 125 0.44 -2.89 -6.68
C ALA A 125 1.12 -1.53 -6.88
N VAL A 126 1.03 -0.67 -5.87
CA VAL A 126 1.59 0.69 -5.89
C VAL A 126 2.31 1.00 -4.56
N PRO A 127 3.59 0.62 -4.42
CA PRO A 127 4.39 0.99 -3.26
C PRO A 127 4.86 2.44 -3.34
N PHE A 128 4.52 3.27 -2.35
CA PHE A 128 4.98 4.64 -2.20
C PHE A 128 6.15 4.74 -1.21
N TYR A 129 7.30 5.21 -1.71
CA TYR A 129 8.53 5.54 -0.97
C TYR A 129 8.81 4.54 0.16
N GLY A 130 8.65 3.25 -0.16
CA GLY A 130 8.77 2.16 0.80
C GLY A 130 10.11 1.43 0.68
N PRO A 131 10.69 0.96 1.80
CA PRO A 131 11.94 0.20 1.76
C PRO A 131 11.77 -1.09 0.96
N ALA A 132 12.85 -1.51 0.30
CA ALA A 132 12.91 -2.82 -0.33
C ALA A 132 12.57 -3.95 0.67
N PRO A 133 11.91 -5.02 0.21
CA PRO A 133 11.60 -6.15 1.08
C PRO A 133 12.88 -6.92 1.41
N SER A 134 12.92 -7.58 2.57
CA SER A 134 14.04 -8.46 2.94
C SER A 134 14.19 -9.64 1.97
N ASN A 135 13.06 -10.22 1.53
CA ASN A 135 13.02 -11.24 0.51
C ASN A 135 12.94 -10.63 -0.90
N MET A 136 14.03 -10.03 -1.35
CA MET A 136 14.12 -9.39 -2.66
C MET A 136 13.81 -10.35 -3.83
N ASP A 137 14.30 -11.60 -3.76
CA ASP A 137 14.11 -12.59 -4.83
C ASP A 137 12.65 -13.08 -4.96
N GLY A 138 11.83 -12.92 -3.91
CA GLY A 138 10.40 -13.18 -3.98
C GLY A 138 9.70 -12.32 -5.04
N LEU A 139 10.18 -11.09 -5.29
CA LEU A 139 9.60 -10.20 -6.29
C LEU A 139 9.67 -10.76 -7.71
N ALA A 140 10.65 -11.62 -8.04
CA ALA A 140 10.77 -12.25 -9.35
C ALA A 140 9.61 -13.19 -9.70
N LYS A 141 8.75 -13.51 -8.72
CA LYS A 141 7.60 -14.43 -8.87
C LYS A 141 6.26 -13.70 -8.87
N THR A 142 6.24 -12.38 -8.65
CA THR A 142 4.98 -11.64 -8.65
C THR A 142 4.32 -11.68 -10.02
N LYS A 143 2.99 -11.76 -10.03
CA LYS A 143 2.16 -11.63 -11.24
C LYS A 143 1.43 -10.30 -11.31
N ALA A 144 1.57 -9.45 -10.28
CA ALA A 144 0.90 -8.17 -10.20
C ALA A 144 1.56 -7.16 -11.15
N ALA A 145 0.75 -6.27 -11.73
CA ALA A 145 1.24 -5.08 -12.39
C ALA A 145 1.73 -4.06 -11.34
N VAL A 146 2.98 -3.60 -11.42
CA VAL A 146 3.59 -2.75 -10.37
C VAL A 146 3.84 -1.31 -10.84
N SER A 147 3.35 -0.32 -10.10
CA SER A 147 3.73 1.09 -10.28
C SER A 147 4.36 1.63 -9.00
N ALA A 148 5.69 1.65 -8.89
CA ALA A 148 6.36 2.15 -7.70
C ALA A 148 6.59 3.67 -7.76
N VAL A 149 6.39 4.33 -6.63
CA VAL A 149 6.54 5.77 -6.46
C VAL A 149 7.73 6.05 -5.54
N TYR A 150 8.72 6.79 -6.02
CA TYR A 150 9.92 7.18 -5.28
C TYR A 150 10.04 8.71 -5.17
N ALA A 151 10.74 9.18 -4.16
CA ALA A 151 11.02 10.59 -3.95
C ALA A 151 12.50 10.87 -4.25
N GLU A 152 12.80 11.88 -5.07
CA GLU A 152 14.18 12.17 -5.49
C GLU A 152 15.13 12.40 -4.31
N ARG A 153 14.68 13.12 -3.27
CA ARG A 153 15.53 13.46 -2.11
C ARG A 153 15.62 12.34 -1.07
N ASP A 154 14.78 11.31 -1.17
CA ASP A 154 14.86 10.13 -0.32
C ASP A 154 15.86 9.11 -0.88
N THR A 155 17.14 9.49 -0.88
CA THR A 155 18.21 8.71 -1.49
C THR A 155 18.36 7.31 -0.89
N ARG A 156 18.02 7.12 0.39
CA ARG A 156 18.07 5.82 1.07
C ARG A 156 17.08 4.82 0.47
N ILE A 157 15.83 5.24 0.24
CA ILE A 157 14.81 4.36 -0.35
C ILE A 157 14.99 4.28 -1.85
N THR A 158 15.15 5.42 -2.52
CA THR A 158 15.30 5.52 -3.98
C THR A 158 16.55 4.79 -4.48
N GLY A 159 17.62 4.72 -3.68
CA GLY A 159 18.82 3.95 -4.01
C GLY A 159 18.60 2.44 -4.21
N THR A 160 17.49 1.88 -3.72
CA THR A 160 17.14 0.46 -3.91
C THR A 160 16.33 0.18 -5.19
N LYS A 161 15.92 1.24 -5.91
CA LYS A 161 15.06 1.17 -7.10
C LYS A 161 15.58 0.18 -8.13
N ASP A 162 16.87 0.22 -8.44
CA ASP A 162 17.43 -0.57 -9.55
C ASP A 162 17.52 -2.07 -9.21
N GLN A 163 17.70 -2.41 -7.93
CA GLN A 163 17.64 -3.79 -7.45
C GLN A 163 16.23 -4.35 -7.55
N ILE A 164 15.22 -3.55 -7.19
CA ILE A 164 13.80 -3.89 -7.35
C ILE A 164 13.47 -4.07 -8.83
N GLU A 165 13.89 -3.13 -9.68
CA GLU A 165 13.66 -3.19 -11.12
C GLU A 165 14.25 -4.45 -11.75
N ALA A 166 15.45 -4.86 -11.31
CA ALA A 166 16.09 -6.09 -11.77
C ALA A 166 15.28 -7.35 -11.44
N GLN A 167 14.54 -7.37 -10.33
CA GLN A 167 13.65 -8.49 -10.00
C GLN A 167 12.36 -8.44 -10.82
N LEU A 168 11.74 -7.25 -10.95
CA LEU A 168 10.50 -7.09 -11.73
C LEU A 168 10.69 -7.45 -13.21
N LYS A 169 11.86 -7.14 -13.80
CA LYS A 169 12.23 -7.55 -15.16
C LYS A 169 12.11 -9.06 -15.40
N LYS A 170 12.35 -9.88 -14.38
CA LYS A 170 12.29 -11.36 -14.50
C LYS A 170 10.86 -11.89 -14.61
N THR A 171 9.85 -11.10 -14.24
CA THR A 171 8.45 -11.54 -14.13
C THR A 171 7.72 -11.54 -15.47
N GLY A 172 8.14 -10.68 -16.41
CA GLY A 172 7.38 -10.34 -17.62
C GLY A 172 6.07 -9.55 -17.36
N ALA A 173 5.74 -9.26 -16.09
CA ALA A 173 4.57 -8.47 -15.73
C ALA A 173 4.82 -6.97 -15.99
N PRO A 174 3.77 -6.17 -16.29
CA PRO A 174 3.92 -4.74 -16.49
C PRO A 174 4.44 -4.06 -15.23
N TYR A 175 5.45 -3.20 -15.38
CA TYR A 175 5.93 -2.38 -14.28
C TYR A 175 6.35 -0.97 -14.71
N GLN A 176 6.29 -0.03 -13.77
CA GLN A 176 6.92 1.28 -13.87
C GLN A 176 7.46 1.72 -12.50
N LEU A 177 8.62 2.37 -12.46
CA LEU A 177 9.21 2.94 -11.25
C LEU A 177 9.45 4.42 -11.52
N THR A 178 8.70 5.30 -10.85
CA THR A 178 8.74 6.75 -11.08
C THR A 178 9.41 7.45 -9.90
N VAL A 179 10.46 8.22 -10.17
CA VAL A 179 11.09 9.11 -9.19
C VAL A 179 10.50 10.51 -9.38
N TYR A 180 9.87 11.04 -8.33
CA TYR A 180 9.25 12.36 -8.34
C TYR A 180 10.29 13.42 -7.94
N PRO A 181 10.50 14.46 -8.77
CA PRO A 181 11.55 15.44 -8.55
C PRO A 181 11.19 16.44 -7.46
N GLY A 182 12.21 16.90 -6.72
CA GLY A 182 12.14 17.98 -5.75
C GLY A 182 11.40 17.66 -4.45
N VAL A 183 11.09 16.38 -4.21
CA VAL A 183 10.32 15.95 -3.03
C VAL A 183 11.08 15.00 -2.13
N ASP A 184 10.74 15.07 -0.85
CA ASP A 184 11.25 14.25 0.23
C ASP A 184 10.34 13.04 0.49
N HIS A 185 10.77 12.17 1.39
CA HIS A 185 9.97 11.06 1.87
C HIS A 185 8.61 11.54 2.40
N ALA A 186 7.56 10.74 2.22
CA ALA A 186 6.20 11.07 2.66
C ALA A 186 5.56 12.31 2.00
N PHE A 187 5.99 12.69 0.78
CA PHE A 187 5.44 13.86 0.08
C PHE A 187 3.93 13.81 -0.23
N HIS A 188 3.32 12.62 -0.19
CA HIS A 188 1.87 12.44 -0.37
C HIS A 188 1.08 12.69 0.93
N ASN A 189 1.72 12.68 2.09
CA ASN A 189 1.05 12.86 3.38
C ASN A 189 0.73 14.35 3.63
N ASP A 190 -0.51 14.74 3.37
CA ASP A 190 -1.05 16.11 3.54
C ASP A 190 -1.12 16.63 4.98
N THR A 191 -0.82 15.79 5.97
CA THR A 191 -0.70 16.19 7.38
C THR A 191 0.75 16.41 7.82
N GLY A 192 1.73 16.12 6.94
CA GLY A 192 3.16 16.18 7.24
C GLY A 192 3.87 17.39 6.62
N ALA A 193 5.00 17.78 7.21
CA ALA A 193 5.80 18.90 6.72
C ALA A 193 6.44 18.67 5.33
N ALA A 194 6.59 17.40 4.92
CA ALA A 194 7.14 17.02 3.62
C ALA A 194 6.09 17.09 2.48
N TYR A 195 4.82 17.42 2.78
CA TYR A 195 3.75 17.43 1.81
C TYR A 195 4.08 18.33 0.62
N ASN A 196 3.93 17.78 -0.58
CA ASN A 196 4.02 18.53 -1.82
C ASN A 196 2.77 18.29 -2.64
N ALA A 197 1.83 19.24 -2.62
CA ALA A 197 0.51 19.07 -3.23
C ALA A 197 0.57 18.69 -4.72
N ALA A 198 1.45 19.34 -5.49
CA ALA A 198 1.57 19.10 -6.92
C ALA A 198 2.05 17.67 -7.23
N GLN A 199 3.12 17.22 -6.57
CA GLN A 199 3.64 15.86 -6.79
C GLN A 199 2.72 14.80 -6.16
N ALA A 200 2.11 15.08 -5.01
CA ALA A 200 1.14 14.20 -4.38
C ALA A 200 -0.06 13.95 -5.30
N GLN A 201 -0.64 15.01 -5.88
CA GLN A 201 -1.75 14.91 -6.83
C GLN A 201 -1.34 14.13 -8.07
N ARG A 202 -0.16 14.42 -8.64
CA ARG A 202 0.35 13.71 -9.82
C ARG A 202 0.53 12.21 -9.55
N ALA A 203 1.13 11.87 -8.40
CA ALA A 203 1.31 10.48 -7.99
C ALA A 203 -0.01 9.76 -7.73
N TRP A 204 -0.98 10.45 -7.12
CA TRP A 204 -2.30 9.88 -6.86
C TRP A 204 -3.10 9.63 -8.14
N VAL A 205 -3.10 10.56 -9.09
CA VAL A 205 -3.75 10.38 -10.40
C VAL A 205 -3.15 9.17 -11.12
N ALA A 206 -1.82 9.08 -11.21
CA ALA A 206 -1.14 7.94 -11.83
C ALA A 206 -1.45 6.61 -11.13
N THR A 207 -1.61 6.63 -9.80
CA THR A 207 -1.99 5.46 -8.99
C THR A 207 -3.39 4.97 -9.34
N ILE A 208 -4.37 5.88 -9.41
CA ILE A 208 -5.74 5.54 -9.78
C ILE A 208 -5.83 5.05 -11.23
N GLU A 209 -5.09 5.68 -12.15
CA GLU A 209 -5.00 5.23 -13.55
C GLU A 209 -4.40 3.83 -13.66
N TRP A 210 -3.36 3.53 -12.87
CA TRP A 210 -2.79 2.18 -12.79
C TRP A 210 -3.82 1.16 -12.34
N PHE A 211 -4.56 1.44 -11.27
CA PHE A 211 -5.62 0.55 -10.81
C PHE A 211 -6.77 0.42 -11.80
N LYS A 212 -7.20 1.50 -12.46
CA LYS A 212 -8.22 1.42 -13.52
C LYS A 212 -7.75 0.55 -14.69
N LYS A 213 -6.46 0.58 -15.03
CA LYS A 213 -5.92 -0.22 -16.14
C LYS A 213 -5.85 -1.71 -15.81
N TYR A 214 -5.47 -2.06 -14.58
CA TYR A 214 -5.14 -3.44 -14.21
C TYR A 214 -6.16 -4.13 -13.30
N LEU A 215 -7.17 -3.40 -12.81
CA LEU A 215 -8.29 -3.92 -12.03
C LEU A 215 -9.66 -3.68 -12.71
N ALA A 216 -9.71 -3.21 -13.96
CA ALA A 216 -10.98 -3.05 -14.69
C ALA A 216 -11.57 -4.38 -15.17
#